data_AF-A0A837KZT1-F1
#
_entry.id   AF-A0A837KZT1-F1
#
_cell.length_a   1.000
_cell.length_b   1.000
_cell.length_c   1.000
_cell.angle_alpha   90.00
_cell.angle_beta   90.00
_cell.angle_gamma   90.00
#
_symmetry.space_group_name_H-M   'P 1'
#
loop_
_entity.id
_entity.type
_entity.pdbx_description
1 polymer ?
#
loop_
_entity_poly.entity_id
_entity_poly.type
_entity_poly.pdbx_seq_one_letter_code
_entity_poly.pdbx_strand_id
1 'polypeptide(L)'
;MSKFFRISRVERYIGNERTISLNESFNLGASIRGVKTSSKIIKVHIEPLEINGILTESLKHELAGVLNVNEAKKMVFSDEPDKYYLGLAQGEISTEKVARWYQRAVITFLIPDGVAHSTTYKKFLDYTQDGNKLTFKLQNDGNTNAYPIIKIKHNSENGYIGIANETGAFALGSSEEEDGTIVYRNETLFDYSKAIAQALEGAPNVAKLNHMPPSFDTELKRKRIDNILGSGKGGEYVVIGNRGTTPGYTEHIGTRTFIINPDSNGEYTLNEHLWWQQIFIATAQD
;
A
#
# COMPACT_ATOMS: atom_id res chain seq x y z
N MET A 1 -31.78 -10.96 -17.61
CA MET A 1 -31.62 -12.16 -18.46
C MET A 1 -30.88 -11.75 -19.73
N SER A 2 -30.02 -12.63 -20.26
CA SER A 2 -29.30 -12.38 -21.52
C SER A 2 -30.30 -12.25 -22.68
N LYS A 3 -29.97 -11.42 -23.67
CA LYS A 3 -30.78 -11.21 -24.89
C LYS A 3 -30.69 -12.37 -25.88
N PHE A 4 -29.69 -13.25 -25.74
CA PHE A 4 -29.33 -14.22 -26.77
C PHE A 4 -29.41 -15.67 -26.32
N PHE A 5 -29.31 -15.94 -25.02
CA PHE A 5 -29.33 -17.29 -24.49
C PHE A 5 -30.07 -17.37 -23.15
N ARG A 6 -30.50 -18.59 -22.82
CA ARG A 6 -30.96 -18.98 -21.50
C ARG A 6 -30.02 -20.04 -20.91
N ILE A 7 -29.92 -20.06 -19.59
CA ILE A 7 -29.24 -21.14 -18.87
C ILE A 7 -30.24 -22.28 -18.75
N SER A 8 -29.92 -23.45 -19.30
CA SER A 8 -30.80 -24.62 -19.25
C SER A 8 -30.47 -25.53 -18.09
N ARG A 9 -29.18 -25.66 -17.75
CA ARG A 9 -28.71 -26.52 -16.66
C ARG A 9 -27.40 -25.99 -16.10
N VAL A 10 -27.22 -26.13 -14.79
CA VAL A 10 -25.93 -25.97 -14.13
C VAL A 10 -25.54 -27.31 -13.52
N GLU A 11 -24.39 -27.85 -13.91
CA GLU A 11 -23.83 -29.08 -13.35
C GLU A 11 -22.75 -28.71 -12.34
N ARG A 12 -22.99 -29.07 -11.07
CA ARG A 12 -22.05 -28.92 -9.96
C ARG A 12 -21.87 -30.28 -9.31
N TYR A 13 -20.63 -30.73 -9.21
CA TYR A 13 -20.32 -31.94 -8.44
C TYR A 13 -20.40 -31.63 -6.94
N ILE A 14 -20.91 -32.60 -6.18
CA ILE A 14 -21.10 -32.51 -4.72
C ILE A 14 -19.76 -32.18 -4.03
N GLY A 15 -18.69 -32.84 -4.47
CA GLY A 15 -17.33 -32.63 -3.98
C GLY A 15 -16.38 -32.13 -5.05
N ASN A 16 -15.20 -31.71 -4.61
CA ASN A 16 -14.08 -31.47 -5.52
C ASN A 16 -13.33 -32.78 -5.73
N GLU A 17 -12.63 -32.89 -6.85
CA GLU A 17 -11.75 -34.03 -7.11
C GLU A 17 -10.69 -34.13 -6.01
N ARG A 18 -10.39 -35.36 -5.57
CA ARG A 18 -9.37 -35.63 -4.56
C ARG A 18 -8.35 -36.59 -5.11
N THR A 19 -7.08 -36.20 -5.05
CA THR A 19 -5.96 -37.08 -5.37
C THR A 19 -5.37 -37.58 -4.06
N ILE A 20 -5.28 -38.89 -3.91
CA ILE A 20 -4.70 -39.55 -2.73
C ILE A 20 -3.32 -40.07 -3.12
N SER A 21 -2.29 -39.66 -2.38
CA SER A 21 -0.94 -40.19 -2.51
C SER A 21 -0.72 -41.25 -1.44
N LEU A 22 -0.26 -42.43 -1.86
CA LEU A 22 -0.07 -43.59 -1.00
C LEU A 22 1.43 -43.97 -0.94
N ASN A 23 1.87 -44.46 0.21
CA ASN A 23 3.12 -45.18 0.39
C ASN A 23 2.81 -46.66 0.53
N GLU A 24 3.21 -47.45 -0.45
CA GLU A 24 3.00 -48.91 -0.43
C GLU A 24 3.83 -49.54 0.69
N SER A 25 3.24 -50.47 1.42
CA SER A 25 3.92 -51.23 2.46
C SER A 25 4.50 -52.52 1.90
N PHE A 26 5.62 -52.99 2.46
CA PHE A 26 6.36 -54.15 1.95
C PHE A 26 5.56 -55.47 1.96
N ASN A 27 4.56 -55.60 2.84
CA ASN A 27 3.78 -56.84 2.98
C ASN A 27 2.35 -56.72 2.46
N LEU A 28 1.52 -55.87 3.07
CA LEU A 28 0.12 -55.70 2.69
C LEU A 28 -0.36 -54.30 3.05
N GLY A 29 -1.08 -53.66 2.11
CA GLY A 29 -1.69 -52.34 2.31
C GLY A 29 -0.78 -51.16 1.97
N ALA A 30 -1.29 -49.95 2.19
CA ALA A 30 -0.58 -48.71 1.92
C ALA A 30 -0.98 -47.63 2.95
N SER A 31 -0.02 -46.79 3.32
CA SER A 31 -0.25 -45.64 4.21
C SER A 31 -0.52 -44.39 3.40
N ILE A 32 -1.49 -43.56 3.82
CA ILE A 32 -1.78 -42.29 3.15
C ILE A 32 -0.63 -41.31 3.42
N ARG A 33 0.07 -40.91 2.36
CA ARG A 33 1.10 -39.87 2.39
C ARG A 33 0.48 -38.46 2.36
N GLY A 34 -0.61 -38.30 1.62
CA GLY A 34 -1.30 -37.02 1.50
C GLY A 34 -2.59 -37.11 0.71
N VAL A 35 -3.49 -36.15 0.96
CA VAL A 35 -4.73 -35.98 0.21
C VAL A 35 -4.75 -34.55 -0.30
N LYS A 36 -4.79 -34.38 -1.61
CA LYS A 36 -4.95 -33.07 -2.25
C LYS A 36 -6.37 -32.94 -2.76
N THR A 37 -7.03 -31.85 -2.40
CA THR A 37 -8.33 -31.47 -2.96
C THR A 37 -8.10 -30.46 -4.09
N SER A 38 -8.56 -30.77 -5.30
CA SER A 38 -8.40 -29.91 -6.48
C SER A 38 -9.40 -28.75 -6.49
N SER A 39 -9.20 -27.82 -7.43
CA SER A 39 -10.16 -26.76 -7.75
C SER A 39 -11.54 -27.32 -8.11
N LYS A 40 -12.59 -26.54 -7.89
CA LYS A 40 -13.96 -26.94 -8.26
C LYS A 40 -14.22 -26.61 -9.73
N ILE A 41 -14.93 -27.49 -10.43
CA ILE A 41 -15.39 -27.25 -11.80
C ILE A 41 -16.90 -27.15 -11.80
N ILE A 42 -17.43 -26.09 -12.44
CA ILE A 42 -18.86 -25.89 -12.65
C ILE A 42 -19.10 -25.81 -14.15
N LYS A 43 -20.02 -26.63 -14.67
CA LYS A 43 -20.41 -26.57 -16.08
C LYS A 43 -21.77 -25.91 -16.22
N VAL A 44 -21.86 -24.89 -17.07
CA VAL A 44 -23.09 -24.16 -17.34
C VAL A 44 -23.53 -24.47 -18.76
N HIS A 45 -24.68 -25.11 -18.90
CA HIS A 45 -25.30 -25.37 -20.19
C HIS A 45 -26.16 -24.18 -20.57
N ILE A 46 -25.87 -23.64 -21.75
CA ILE A 46 -26.61 -22.53 -22.34
C ILE A 46 -27.30 -23.00 -23.62
N GLU A 47 -28.48 -22.44 -23.83
CA GLU A 47 -29.29 -22.65 -25.02
C GLU A 47 -29.55 -21.29 -25.68
N PRO A 48 -29.29 -21.16 -26.99
CA PRO A 48 -29.66 -19.96 -27.71
C PRO A 48 -31.19 -19.80 -27.70
N LEU A 49 -31.67 -18.56 -27.57
CA LEU A 49 -33.11 -18.27 -27.57
C LEU A 49 -33.72 -18.46 -28.97
N GLU A 50 -32.94 -18.20 -30.02
CA GLU A 50 -33.34 -18.34 -31.41
C GLU A 50 -32.22 -19.00 -32.21
N ILE A 51 -32.59 -19.88 -33.16
CA ILE A 51 -31.63 -20.60 -33.99
C ILE A 51 -31.54 -19.89 -35.34
N ASN A 52 -30.64 -18.91 -35.41
CA ASN A 52 -30.34 -18.14 -36.61
C ASN A 52 -28.82 -17.99 -36.71
N GLY A 53 -28.22 -18.31 -37.86
CA GLY A 53 -26.77 -18.27 -38.04
C GLY A 53 -26.13 -16.93 -37.65
N ILE A 54 -26.83 -15.81 -37.91
CA ILE A 54 -26.35 -14.46 -37.54
C ILE A 54 -26.38 -14.25 -36.02
N LEU A 55 -27.45 -14.71 -35.35
CA LEU A 55 -27.59 -14.61 -33.90
C LEU A 55 -26.64 -15.55 -33.17
N THR A 56 -26.37 -16.75 -33.71
CA THR A 56 -25.40 -17.70 -33.17
C THR A 56 -23.99 -17.13 -33.19
N GLU A 57 -23.57 -16.50 -34.29
CA GLU A 57 -22.24 -15.86 -34.35
C GLU A 57 -22.13 -14.62 -33.46
N SER A 58 -23.22 -13.85 -33.33
CA SER A 58 -23.30 -12.71 -32.41
C SER A 58 -23.18 -13.16 -30.96
N LEU A 59 -23.87 -14.25 -30.58
CA LEU A 59 -23.77 -14.87 -29.25
C LEU A 59 -22.33 -15.33 -28.95
N LYS A 60 -21.63 -15.94 -29.92
CA LYS A 60 -20.23 -16.35 -29.76
C LYS A 60 -19.32 -15.15 -29.48
N HIS A 61 -19.48 -14.05 -30.22
CA HIS A 61 -18.68 -12.84 -30.03
C HIS A 61 -18.93 -12.20 -28.66
N GLU A 62 -20.19 -12.11 -28.22
CA GLU A 62 -20.52 -11.57 -26.91
C GLU A 62 -19.96 -12.44 -25.78
N LEU A 63 -20.14 -13.76 -25.86
CA LEU A 63 -19.58 -14.69 -24.86
C LEU A 63 -18.05 -14.60 -24.83
N ALA A 64 -17.39 -14.53 -25.99
CA ALA A 64 -15.95 -14.33 -26.05
C ALA A 64 -15.53 -13.01 -25.39
N GLY A 65 -16.28 -11.92 -25.60
CA GLY A 65 -16.00 -10.64 -24.96
C GLY A 65 -16.18 -10.67 -23.43
N VAL A 66 -17.28 -11.24 -22.95
CA VAL A 66 -17.61 -11.28 -21.51
C VAL A 66 -16.71 -12.25 -20.73
N LEU A 67 -16.36 -13.38 -21.34
CA LEU A 67 -15.57 -14.43 -20.69
C LEU A 67 -14.05 -14.22 -20.85
N ASN A 68 -13.62 -13.26 -21.67
CA ASN A 68 -12.22 -12.85 -21.78
C ASN A 68 -11.79 -12.02 -20.56
N VAL A 69 -11.58 -12.71 -19.44
CA VAL A 69 -11.10 -12.16 -18.18
C VAL A 69 -9.82 -12.86 -17.75
N ASN A 70 -8.87 -12.10 -17.20
CA ASN A 70 -7.58 -12.65 -16.74
C ASN A 70 -7.58 -13.10 -15.28
N GLU A 71 -8.69 -12.88 -14.57
CA GLU A 71 -8.81 -13.15 -13.14
C GLU A 71 -10.18 -13.77 -12.85
N ALA A 72 -10.24 -14.61 -11.82
CA ALA A 72 -11.49 -15.18 -11.34
C ALA A 72 -12.47 -14.08 -10.96
N LYS A 73 -13.69 -14.13 -11.50
CA LYS A 73 -14.76 -13.17 -11.24
C LYS A 73 -15.87 -13.78 -10.40
N LYS A 74 -16.58 -12.91 -9.69
CA LYS A 74 -17.71 -13.30 -8.84
C LYS A 74 -18.85 -13.84 -9.68
N MET A 75 -19.26 -15.08 -9.39
CA MET A 75 -20.39 -15.76 -9.98
C MET A 75 -21.44 -16.05 -8.90
N VAL A 76 -22.69 -15.71 -9.16
CA VAL A 76 -23.83 -15.98 -8.27
C VAL A 76 -24.84 -16.79 -9.06
N PHE A 77 -25.44 -17.79 -8.42
CA PHE A 77 -26.49 -18.59 -9.02
C PHE A 77 -27.80 -18.38 -8.25
N SER A 78 -28.90 -18.33 -8.98
CA SER A 78 -30.22 -18.03 -8.42
C SER A 78 -30.77 -19.10 -7.48
N ASP A 79 -30.30 -20.35 -7.62
CA ASP A 79 -30.65 -21.47 -6.75
C ASP A 79 -29.90 -21.47 -5.41
N GLU A 80 -28.78 -20.73 -5.31
CA GLU A 80 -27.99 -20.55 -4.08
C GLU A 80 -27.65 -19.06 -3.86
N PRO A 81 -28.65 -18.20 -3.62
CA PRO A 81 -28.46 -16.74 -3.58
C PRO A 81 -27.62 -16.24 -2.39
N ASP A 82 -27.47 -17.07 -1.36
CA ASP A 82 -26.68 -16.80 -0.16
C ASP A 82 -25.16 -17.04 -0.38
N LYS A 83 -24.76 -17.52 -1.56
CA LYS A 83 -23.39 -17.92 -1.88
C LYS A 83 -22.91 -17.34 -3.21
N TYR A 84 -21.60 -17.26 -3.37
CA TYR A 84 -20.94 -16.94 -4.62
C TYR A 84 -19.69 -17.77 -4.83
N TYR A 85 -19.26 -17.89 -6.07
CA TYR A 85 -18.02 -18.56 -6.47
C TYR A 85 -17.09 -17.56 -7.15
N LEU A 86 -15.77 -17.76 -7.02
CA LEU A 86 -14.77 -17.01 -7.77
C LEU A 86 -14.30 -17.88 -8.93
N GLY A 87 -14.86 -17.64 -10.11
CA GLY A 87 -14.69 -18.52 -11.27
C GLY A 87 -14.07 -17.83 -12.48
N LEU A 88 -13.37 -18.62 -13.27
CA LEU A 88 -12.81 -18.25 -14.57
C LEU A 88 -13.30 -19.25 -15.62
N ALA A 89 -13.69 -18.78 -16.80
CA ALA A 89 -13.97 -19.69 -17.91
C ALA A 89 -12.68 -20.43 -18.32
N GLN A 90 -12.77 -21.74 -18.47
CA GLN A 90 -11.65 -22.60 -18.83
C GLN A 90 -12.01 -23.48 -20.03
N GLY A 91 -11.05 -23.62 -20.94
CA GLY A 91 -11.16 -24.49 -22.10
C GLY A 91 -11.95 -23.88 -23.25
N GLU A 92 -12.23 -24.70 -24.25
CA GLU A 92 -13.01 -24.28 -25.41
C GLU A 92 -14.51 -24.32 -25.09
N ILE A 93 -15.22 -23.26 -25.46
CA ILE A 93 -16.69 -23.26 -25.46
C ILE A 93 -17.12 -23.97 -26.73
N SER A 94 -17.24 -25.30 -26.65
CA SER A 94 -17.71 -26.11 -27.77
C SER A 94 -19.24 -26.15 -27.81
N THR A 95 -19.79 -26.02 -29.02
CA THR A 95 -21.22 -26.28 -29.26
C THR A 95 -21.40 -27.78 -29.48
N GLU A 96 -22.00 -28.48 -28.52
CA GLU A 96 -22.44 -29.85 -28.75
C GLU A 96 -23.69 -29.81 -29.64
N LYS A 97 -23.58 -30.41 -30.84
CA LYS A 97 -24.75 -30.65 -31.71
C LYS A 97 -25.54 -31.82 -31.15
N VAL A 98 -26.45 -31.53 -30.21
CA VAL A 98 -27.32 -32.54 -29.59
C VAL A 98 -28.43 -32.99 -30.58
N ALA A 99 -28.82 -32.11 -31.53
CA ALA A 99 -29.64 -32.46 -32.71
C ALA A 99 -29.46 -31.44 -33.84
N ARG A 100 -29.93 -31.73 -35.06
CA ARG A 100 -29.87 -30.84 -36.26
C ARG A 100 -30.51 -29.45 -36.02
N TRP A 101 -31.37 -29.35 -35.01
CA TRP A 101 -32.12 -28.16 -34.59
C TRP A 101 -31.86 -27.78 -33.11
N TYR A 102 -30.86 -28.36 -32.43
CA TYR A 102 -30.65 -28.14 -31.00
C TYR A 102 -29.15 -28.08 -30.67
N GLN A 103 -28.65 -26.84 -30.57
CA GLN A 103 -27.26 -26.55 -30.19
C GLN A 103 -27.24 -26.19 -28.70
N ARG A 104 -26.67 -27.07 -27.87
CA ARG A 104 -26.33 -26.73 -26.48
C ARG A 104 -24.85 -26.39 -26.45
N ALA A 105 -24.52 -25.25 -25.87
CA ALA A 105 -23.12 -24.92 -25.57
C ALA A 105 -22.88 -25.12 -24.08
N VAL A 106 -21.69 -25.63 -23.74
CA VAL A 106 -21.28 -25.85 -22.36
C VAL A 106 -20.12 -24.93 -22.06
N ILE A 107 -20.28 -24.07 -21.05
CA ILE A 107 -19.20 -23.24 -20.54
C ILE A 107 -18.68 -23.90 -19.27
N THR A 108 -17.40 -24.25 -19.27
CA THR A 108 -16.74 -24.81 -18.11
C THR A 108 -16.08 -23.69 -17.32
N PHE A 109 -16.42 -23.57 -16.04
CA PHE A 109 -15.82 -22.62 -15.11
C PHE A 109 -14.93 -23.35 -14.11
N LEU A 110 -13.68 -22.91 -14.03
CA LEU A 110 -12.73 -23.29 -12.99
C LEU A 110 -12.88 -22.34 -11.82
N ILE A 111 -13.05 -22.90 -10.62
CA ILE A 111 -13.10 -22.18 -9.35
C ILE A 111 -11.78 -22.49 -8.61
N PRO A 112 -10.75 -21.63 -8.70
CA PRO A 112 -9.40 -21.97 -8.26
C PRO A 112 -9.29 -22.32 -6.77
N ASP A 113 -9.99 -21.58 -5.92
CA ASP A 113 -10.04 -21.79 -4.47
C ASP A 113 -10.93 -22.98 -4.04
N GLY A 114 -11.72 -23.51 -4.99
CA GLY A 114 -12.54 -24.71 -4.82
C GLY A 114 -13.71 -24.58 -3.84
N VAL A 115 -14.03 -23.39 -3.33
CA VAL A 115 -15.03 -23.18 -2.28
C VAL A 115 -16.12 -22.20 -2.71
N ALA A 116 -17.28 -22.32 -2.06
CA ALA A 116 -18.32 -21.30 -2.13
C ALA A 116 -18.12 -20.30 -0.99
N HIS A 117 -18.28 -19.02 -1.28
CA HIS A 117 -18.19 -17.95 -0.30
C HIS A 117 -19.58 -17.45 0.06
N SER A 118 -19.83 -17.17 1.34
CA SER A 118 -21.10 -16.54 1.73
C SER A 118 -21.17 -15.11 1.20
N THR A 119 -22.34 -14.68 0.73
CA THR A 119 -22.58 -13.29 0.37
C THR A 119 -22.74 -12.37 1.59
N THR A 120 -22.91 -12.95 2.77
CA THR A 120 -23.15 -12.22 4.02
C THR A 120 -21.89 -12.21 4.89
N TYR A 121 -21.43 -11.01 5.24
CA TYR A 121 -20.36 -10.85 6.22
C TYR A 121 -20.95 -10.79 7.64
N LYS A 122 -20.50 -11.70 8.51
CA LYS A 122 -20.77 -11.64 9.94
C LYS A 122 -19.76 -10.70 10.59
N LYS A 123 -20.24 -9.63 11.21
CA LYS A 123 -19.40 -8.69 11.98
C LYS A 123 -19.38 -9.12 13.44
N PHE A 124 -18.20 -9.18 14.02
CA PHE A 124 -17.99 -9.43 15.44
C PHE A 124 -17.55 -8.12 16.07
N LEU A 125 -18.42 -7.51 16.86
CA LEU A 125 -18.15 -6.26 17.57
C LEU A 125 -18.08 -6.46 19.08
N ASP A 126 -18.70 -7.53 19.58
CA ASP A 126 -18.66 -7.87 20.99
C ASP A 126 -17.30 -8.49 21.36
N TYR A 127 -16.70 -7.99 22.43
CA TYR A 127 -15.44 -8.46 22.97
C TYR A 127 -15.50 -8.54 24.50
N THR A 128 -14.64 -9.38 25.06
CA THR A 128 -14.29 -9.31 26.49
C THR A 128 -12.97 -8.60 26.63
N GLN A 129 -12.93 -7.60 27.51
CA GLN A 129 -11.72 -6.82 27.77
C GLN A 129 -11.09 -7.22 29.10
N ASP A 130 -9.77 -7.38 29.08
CA ASP A 130 -8.93 -7.59 30.25
C ASP A 130 -7.71 -6.67 30.12
N GLY A 131 -7.69 -5.57 30.87
CA GLY A 131 -6.73 -4.48 30.67
C GLY A 131 -6.77 -3.95 29.22
N ASN A 132 -5.62 -4.00 28.54
CA ASN A 132 -5.46 -3.58 27.14
C ASN A 132 -5.72 -4.72 26.12
N LYS A 133 -6.04 -5.92 26.59
CA LYS A 133 -6.34 -7.07 25.74
C LYS A 133 -7.83 -7.15 25.42
N LEU A 134 -8.15 -7.13 24.12
CA LEU A 134 -9.50 -7.38 23.61
C LEU A 134 -9.58 -8.81 23.07
N THR A 135 -10.52 -9.61 23.58
CA THR A 135 -10.75 -10.98 23.11
C THR A 135 -12.10 -11.08 22.42
N PHE A 136 -12.08 -11.45 21.15
CA PHE A 136 -13.27 -11.67 20.34
C PHE A 136 -13.53 -13.17 20.18
N LYS A 137 -14.76 -13.60 20.45
CA LYS A 137 -15.19 -14.99 20.19
C LYS A 137 -15.83 -15.07 18.82
N LEU A 138 -15.14 -15.75 17.90
CA LEU A 138 -15.59 -15.92 16.52
C LEU A 138 -16.16 -17.34 16.36
N GLN A 139 -17.35 -17.44 15.77
CA GLN A 139 -17.95 -18.70 15.37
C GLN A 139 -18.04 -18.74 13.84
N ASN A 140 -17.32 -19.68 13.23
CA ASN A 140 -17.42 -19.99 11.81
C ASN A 140 -18.47 -21.09 11.61
N ASP A 141 -19.63 -20.72 11.07
CA ASP A 141 -20.73 -21.63 10.75
C ASP A 141 -20.53 -22.32 9.38
N GLY A 142 -19.41 -22.05 8.70
CA GLY A 142 -19.03 -22.67 7.44
C GLY A 142 -18.41 -24.07 7.61
N ASN A 143 -18.20 -24.74 6.48
CA ASN A 143 -17.63 -26.10 6.42
C ASN A 143 -16.13 -26.13 6.09
N THR A 144 -15.51 -24.97 5.96
CA THR A 144 -14.08 -24.80 5.67
C THR A 144 -13.52 -23.65 6.51
N ASN A 145 -12.20 -23.63 6.68
CA ASN A 145 -11.52 -22.56 7.39
C ASN A 145 -11.73 -21.22 6.67
N ALA A 146 -12.09 -20.19 7.43
CA ALA A 146 -12.26 -18.82 6.94
C ALA A 146 -11.40 -17.88 7.80
N TYR A 147 -10.59 -17.06 7.13
CA TYR A 147 -9.75 -16.07 7.80
C TYR A 147 -10.54 -14.78 8.03
N PRO A 148 -10.55 -14.22 9.25
CA PRO A 148 -11.25 -12.98 9.53
C PRO A 148 -10.54 -11.79 8.88
N ILE A 149 -11.32 -10.79 8.47
CA ILE A 149 -10.80 -9.49 8.08
C ILE A 149 -10.81 -8.61 9.32
N ILE A 150 -9.61 -8.23 9.80
CA ILE A 150 -9.46 -7.39 10.99
C ILE A 150 -9.25 -5.95 10.56
N LYS A 151 -10.14 -5.05 10.99
CA LYS A 151 -10.04 -3.61 10.77
C LYS A 151 -9.94 -2.90 12.11
N ILE A 152 -8.83 -2.21 12.33
CA ILE A 152 -8.55 -1.44 13.54
C ILE A 152 -8.67 0.04 13.20
N LYS A 153 -9.40 0.80 14.03
CA LYS A 153 -9.49 2.26 13.94
C LYS A 153 -8.77 2.86 15.14
N HIS A 154 -7.72 3.61 14.87
CA HIS A 154 -6.99 4.38 15.88
C HIS A 154 -7.77 5.67 16.20
N ASN A 155 -8.16 5.85 17.46
CA ASN A 155 -8.77 7.10 17.94
C ASN A 155 -7.75 8.00 18.66
N SER A 156 -6.56 7.47 18.91
CA SER A 156 -5.40 8.11 19.54
C SER A 156 -4.13 7.47 18.96
N GLU A 157 -2.98 8.04 19.31
CA GLU A 157 -1.69 7.42 19.04
C GLU A 157 -1.56 6.07 19.75
N ASN A 158 -1.17 5.03 19.01
CA ASN A 158 -0.92 3.68 19.51
C ASN A 158 0.40 3.20 18.89
N GLY A 159 1.43 2.95 19.68
CA GLY A 159 2.72 2.45 19.16
C GLY A 159 2.85 0.94 19.05
N TYR A 160 1.83 0.17 19.47
CA TYR A 160 1.81 -1.28 19.32
C TYR A 160 0.42 -1.83 18.99
N ILE A 161 0.39 -2.81 18.08
CA ILE A 161 -0.77 -3.64 17.77
C ILE A 161 -0.33 -5.10 17.78
N GLY A 162 -0.84 -5.87 18.74
CA GLY A 162 -0.71 -7.32 18.78
C GLY A 162 -2.04 -8.01 18.47
N ILE A 163 -2.03 -8.95 17.52
CA ILE A 163 -3.17 -9.78 17.16
C ILE A 163 -2.71 -11.23 17.24
N ALA A 164 -3.44 -12.08 17.96
CA ALA A 164 -3.12 -13.50 18.05
C ALA A 164 -4.38 -14.36 17.97
N ASN A 165 -4.23 -15.54 17.36
CA ASN A 165 -5.23 -16.61 17.36
C ASN A 165 -4.52 -17.98 17.52
N GLU A 166 -5.29 -19.07 17.48
CA GLU A 166 -4.75 -20.43 17.62
C GLU A 166 -3.76 -20.83 16.51
N THR A 167 -3.81 -20.15 15.36
CA THR A 167 -2.98 -20.47 14.19
C THR A 167 -1.74 -19.61 14.06
N GLY A 168 -1.64 -18.50 14.80
CA GLY A 168 -0.50 -17.59 14.72
C GLY A 168 -0.72 -16.23 15.38
N ALA A 169 0.31 -15.40 15.30
CA ALA A 169 0.30 -14.04 15.83
C ALA A 169 0.86 -13.05 14.79
N PHE A 170 0.40 -11.81 14.87
CA PHE A 170 0.82 -10.67 14.08
C PHE A 170 1.08 -9.51 15.04
N ALA A 171 2.23 -8.85 14.91
CA ALA A 171 2.59 -7.70 15.70
C ALA A 171 3.06 -6.57 14.78
N LEU A 172 2.65 -5.34 15.08
CA LEU A 172 3.07 -4.13 14.39
C LEU A 172 3.38 -3.05 15.42
N GLY A 173 4.56 -2.43 15.31
CA GLY A 173 5.03 -1.41 16.25
C GLY A 173 5.98 -1.96 17.32
N SER A 174 6.21 -1.20 18.38
CA SER A 174 7.10 -1.57 19.49
C SER A 174 6.30 -1.84 20.76
N SER A 175 6.40 -3.06 21.29
CA SER A 175 5.77 -3.44 22.56
C SER A 175 6.41 -2.78 23.79
N GLU A 176 7.50 -2.04 23.61
CA GLU A 176 8.31 -1.43 24.69
C GLU A 176 7.85 -0.02 25.07
N GLU A 177 6.84 0.55 24.39
CA GLU A 177 6.26 1.86 24.73
C GLU A 177 5.44 1.87 26.03
N GLU A 178 5.08 0.70 26.59
CA GLU A 178 4.24 0.61 27.80
C GLU A 178 5.04 0.62 29.11
N ASP A 179 6.38 0.47 29.08
CA ASP A 179 7.21 0.45 30.30
C ASP A 179 8.55 1.22 30.14
N GLY A 180 8.59 2.42 30.71
CA GLY A 180 9.79 3.03 31.30
C GLY A 180 10.96 3.43 30.40
N THR A 181 10.90 3.25 29.09
CA THR A 181 11.99 3.66 28.18
C THR A 181 11.59 4.85 27.30
N ILE A 182 12.44 5.88 27.30
CA ILE A 182 12.28 7.08 26.48
C ILE A 182 12.45 6.65 25.03
N VAL A 183 11.35 6.55 24.30
CA VAL A 183 11.39 6.35 22.85
C VAL A 183 11.70 7.70 22.22
N TYR A 184 12.84 7.77 21.54
CA TYR A 184 13.24 8.94 20.76
C TYR A 184 12.18 9.21 19.69
N ARG A 185 11.34 10.21 19.92
CA ARG A 185 10.41 10.75 18.93
C ARG A 185 11.23 11.48 17.86
N ASN A 186 10.88 11.29 16.59
CA ASN A 186 11.39 12.15 15.53
C ASN A 186 10.77 13.55 15.66
N GLU A 187 11.47 14.48 16.30
CA GLU A 187 11.11 15.90 16.34
C GLU A 187 11.87 16.69 15.27
N THR A 188 11.16 17.58 14.58
CA THR A 188 11.80 18.55 13.66
C THR A 188 12.19 19.77 14.47
N LEU A 189 13.48 19.89 14.82
CA LEU A 189 13.98 21.03 15.62
C LEU A 189 14.14 22.32 14.80
N PHE A 190 14.41 22.18 13.50
CA PHE A 190 14.56 23.33 12.61
C PHE A 190 14.17 22.98 11.17
N ASP A 191 13.29 23.79 10.57
CA ASP A 191 12.88 23.66 9.16
C ASP A 191 13.59 24.73 8.31
N TYR A 192 14.69 24.33 7.65
CA TYR A 192 15.49 25.22 6.81
C TYR A 192 14.69 25.82 5.64
N SER A 193 13.61 25.18 5.17
CA SER A 193 12.82 25.70 4.05
C SER A 193 12.00 26.94 4.41
N LYS A 194 11.68 27.11 5.71
CA LYS A 194 10.86 28.21 6.22
C LYS A 194 11.64 29.25 7.01
N ALA A 195 12.69 28.82 7.72
CA ALA A 195 13.37 29.64 8.71
C ALA A 195 14.75 30.16 8.26
N ILE A 196 15.26 29.76 7.08
CA ILE A 196 16.60 30.20 6.63
C ILE A 196 16.71 31.72 6.41
N ALA A 197 15.61 32.39 6.08
CA ALA A 197 15.58 33.84 6.03
C ALA A 197 15.75 34.46 7.44
N GLN A 198 15.08 33.89 8.45
CA GLN A 198 15.14 34.33 9.84
C GLN A 198 16.52 34.06 10.47
N ALA A 199 17.25 33.03 10.02
CA ALA A 199 18.63 32.77 10.44
C ALA A 199 19.57 33.97 10.20
N LEU A 200 19.27 34.85 9.23
CA LEU A 200 20.05 36.06 8.95
C LEU A 200 19.81 37.20 9.96
N GLU A 201 18.84 37.04 10.86
CA GLU A 201 18.58 37.92 12.01
C GLU A 201 19.32 37.45 13.28
N GLY A 202 20.06 36.34 13.20
CA GLY A 202 20.89 35.82 14.28
C GLY A 202 22.03 36.75 14.69
N ALA A 203 22.74 36.38 15.76
CA ALA A 203 23.82 37.17 16.31
C ALA A 203 24.92 37.42 15.26
N PRO A 204 25.30 38.68 14.99
CA PRO A 204 26.34 39.01 14.04
C PRO A 204 27.71 38.65 14.62
N ASN A 205 28.61 38.08 13.81
CA ASN A 205 30.05 38.07 14.09
C ASN A 205 30.48 37.32 15.37
N VAL A 206 29.73 36.28 15.75
CA VAL A 206 30.03 35.42 16.91
C VAL A 206 30.46 34.00 16.53
N ALA A 207 30.63 33.72 15.24
CA ALA A 207 31.02 32.38 14.77
C ALA A 207 32.44 32.01 15.23
N LYS A 208 32.63 30.75 15.65
CA LYS A 208 33.94 30.18 15.94
C LYS A 208 34.44 29.45 14.70
N LEU A 209 35.45 30.01 14.03
CA LEU A 209 36.03 29.44 12.82
C LEU A 209 37.31 28.68 13.16
N ASN A 210 37.58 27.60 12.43
CA ASN A 210 38.78 26.76 12.59
C ASN A 210 40.02 27.29 11.84
N HIS A 211 39.90 28.45 11.19
CA HIS A 211 40.93 29.07 10.38
C HIS A 211 41.54 30.31 11.05
N MET A 212 42.72 30.74 10.60
CA MET A 212 43.52 31.88 11.11
C MET A 212 42.63 33.09 11.42
N PRO A 213 42.83 33.83 12.54
CA PRO A 213 41.82 34.75 13.08
C PRO A 213 41.40 35.80 12.04
N PRO A 214 40.19 35.68 11.48
CA PRO A 214 39.69 36.65 10.53
C PRO A 214 39.21 37.89 11.26
N SER A 215 39.22 39.03 10.58
CA SER A 215 38.59 40.23 11.10
C SER A 215 37.07 40.11 10.92
N PHE A 216 36.34 40.08 12.03
CA PHE A 216 34.89 40.12 12.06
C PHE A 216 34.35 41.56 11.95
N ASP A 217 34.79 42.28 10.93
CA ASP A 217 34.54 43.72 10.74
C ASP A 217 33.54 44.03 9.62
N THR A 218 33.01 43.00 8.96
CA THR A 218 31.94 43.12 7.96
C THR A 218 30.65 42.44 8.43
N GLU A 219 29.56 42.69 7.72
CA GLU A 219 28.21 42.26 8.09
C GLU A 219 27.64 41.35 7.01
N LEU A 220 27.07 40.21 7.38
CA LEU A 220 26.25 39.40 6.47
C LEU A 220 24.78 39.79 6.62
N LYS A 221 24.15 40.36 5.60
CA LYS A 221 22.76 40.85 5.69
C LYS A 221 21.94 40.52 4.47
N ARG A 222 20.60 40.57 4.65
CA ARG A 222 19.68 40.61 3.52
C ARG A 222 19.68 42.01 2.91
N LYS A 223 19.80 42.07 1.59
CA LYS A 223 19.64 43.30 0.83
C LYS A 223 18.82 43.00 -0.41
N ARG A 224 17.78 43.81 -0.64
CA ARG A 224 17.08 43.81 -1.93
C ARG A 224 17.98 44.48 -2.97
N ILE A 225 18.20 43.80 -4.09
CA ILE A 225 18.92 44.33 -5.23
C ILE A 225 17.95 44.32 -6.41
N ASP A 226 17.68 45.51 -6.95
CA ASP A 226 16.84 45.67 -8.13
C ASP A 226 17.70 45.61 -9.40
N ASN A 227 17.12 45.08 -10.48
CA ASN A 227 17.75 44.98 -11.81
C ASN A 227 19.11 44.26 -11.83
N ILE A 228 19.20 43.08 -11.18
CA ILE A 228 20.42 42.28 -11.20
C ILE A 228 20.78 41.89 -12.62
N LEU A 229 22.05 42.12 -13.00
CA LEU A 229 22.61 41.84 -14.33
C LEU A 229 21.84 42.47 -15.49
N GLY A 230 21.12 43.58 -15.27
CA GLY A 230 20.34 44.25 -16.31
C GLY A 230 19.08 43.49 -16.76
N SER A 231 18.64 42.50 -15.98
CA SER A 231 17.51 41.61 -16.31
C SER A 231 16.11 42.24 -16.16
N GLY A 232 16.02 43.47 -15.64
CA GLY A 232 14.75 44.11 -15.26
C GLY A 232 14.06 43.48 -14.05
N LYS A 233 14.67 42.46 -13.43
CA LYS A 233 14.14 41.74 -12.25
C LYS A 233 15.02 42.01 -11.04
N GLY A 234 14.38 42.15 -9.88
CA GLY A 234 15.01 42.32 -8.57
C GLY A 234 14.62 41.20 -7.60
N GLY A 235 15.40 41.05 -6.53
CA GLY A 235 15.19 40.03 -5.50
C GLY A 235 15.90 40.35 -4.20
N GLU A 236 15.62 39.57 -3.15
CA GLU A 236 16.38 39.61 -1.90
C GLU A 236 17.58 38.67 -1.99
N TYR A 237 18.76 39.20 -1.65
CA TYR A 237 20.02 38.47 -1.68
C TYR A 237 20.74 38.59 -0.34
N VAL A 238 21.55 37.58 -0.04
CA VAL A 238 22.52 37.66 1.04
C VAL A 238 23.74 38.41 0.51
N VAL A 239 24.07 39.53 1.15
CA VAL A 239 25.21 40.36 0.78
C VAL A 239 26.19 40.44 1.94
N ILE A 240 27.47 40.45 1.59
CA ILE A 240 28.53 40.89 2.49
C ILE A 240 28.48 42.42 2.52
N GLY A 241 28.68 42.99 3.70
CA GLY A 241 28.69 44.42 3.96
C GLY A 241 29.90 45.11 3.36
N ASN A 242 30.47 46.09 4.07
CA ASN A 242 31.60 46.84 3.56
C ASN A 242 32.82 45.92 3.37
N ARG A 243 33.59 46.17 2.29
CA ARG A 243 34.95 45.67 2.17
C ARG A 243 35.76 46.39 3.25
N GLY A 244 36.38 45.65 4.16
CA GLY A 244 37.15 46.26 5.26
C GLY A 244 38.22 47.21 4.72
N THR A 245 38.58 48.21 5.51
CA THR A 245 39.44 49.33 5.09
C THR A 245 40.90 49.17 5.52
N THR A 246 41.26 48.04 6.14
CA THR A 246 42.55 47.85 6.82
C THR A 246 43.49 46.98 5.98
N PRO A 247 44.59 47.52 5.42
CA PRO A 247 45.56 46.73 4.68
C PRO A 247 46.32 45.78 5.63
N GLY A 248 46.43 44.49 5.27
CA GLY A 248 47.31 43.54 5.97
C GLY A 248 46.63 42.29 6.56
N TYR A 249 45.29 42.23 6.58
CA TYR A 249 44.54 41.00 6.82
C TYR A 249 43.95 40.49 5.50
N THR A 250 44.07 39.20 5.24
CA THR A 250 43.72 38.60 3.95
C THR A 250 42.22 38.38 3.75
N GLU A 251 41.42 38.35 4.82
CA GLU A 251 40.00 37.97 4.76
C GLU A 251 39.14 38.77 5.75
N HIS A 252 38.10 39.43 5.24
CA HIS A 252 37.06 40.14 6.01
C HIS A 252 35.77 39.31 5.96
N ILE A 253 35.24 38.90 7.13
CA ILE A 253 34.15 37.92 7.20
C ILE A 253 32.97 38.46 7.99
N GLY A 254 31.76 38.29 7.44
CA GLY A 254 30.50 38.57 8.11
C GLY A 254 29.82 37.24 8.40
N THR A 255 29.42 37.02 9.66
CA THR A 255 28.72 35.77 10.04
C THR A 255 27.39 36.07 10.71
N ARG A 256 26.48 35.11 10.62
CA ARG A 256 25.21 35.07 11.35
C ARG A 256 25.09 33.73 12.05
N THR A 257 24.88 33.78 13.36
CA THR A 257 24.76 32.61 14.20
C THR A 257 23.38 32.59 14.85
N PHE A 258 22.68 31.48 14.71
CA PHE A 258 21.40 31.22 15.37
C PHE A 258 21.49 29.91 16.14
N ILE A 259 20.63 29.77 17.15
CA ILE A 259 20.58 28.59 18.01
C ILE A 259 19.44 27.71 17.51
N ILE A 260 19.72 26.43 17.27
CA ILE A 260 18.70 25.40 17.16
C ILE A 260 18.40 24.97 18.59
N ASN A 261 17.16 25.21 19.02
CA ASN A 261 16.74 24.87 20.38
C ASN A 261 16.71 23.34 20.55
N PRO A 262 16.95 22.84 21.76
CA PRO A 262 16.89 21.41 22.03
C PRO A 262 15.48 20.86 21.79
N ASP A 263 15.40 19.54 21.65
CA ASP A 263 14.15 18.80 21.58
C ASP A 263 13.34 18.91 22.88
N SER A 264 12.15 18.32 22.89
CA SER A 264 11.28 18.23 24.07
C SER A 264 11.93 17.54 25.29
N ASN A 265 13.03 16.82 25.10
CA ASN A 265 13.81 16.17 26.15
C ASN A 265 15.05 16.98 26.59
N GLY A 266 15.30 18.14 25.97
CA GLY A 266 16.48 18.97 26.27
C GLY A 266 17.75 18.53 25.54
N GLU A 267 17.65 17.60 24.58
CA GLU A 267 18.77 17.09 23.80
C GLU A 267 18.97 17.88 22.50
N TYR A 268 20.23 18.03 22.10
CA TYR A 268 20.60 18.70 20.83
C TYR A 268 20.89 17.67 19.74
N THR A 269 20.78 18.09 18.49
CA THR A 269 21.19 17.31 17.33
C THR A 269 22.67 16.89 17.42
N LEU A 270 22.95 15.60 17.28
CA LEU A 270 24.32 15.07 17.26
C LEU A 270 24.94 15.10 15.85
N ASN A 271 24.12 14.84 14.81
CA ASN A 271 24.54 14.81 13.42
C ASN A 271 23.56 15.61 12.57
N GLU A 272 24.04 16.69 11.96
CA GLU A 272 23.27 17.49 11.01
C GLU A 272 23.85 17.32 9.61
N HIS A 273 22.96 17.07 8.64
CA HIS A 273 23.32 17.04 7.23
C HIS A 273 22.60 18.16 6.51
N LEU A 274 23.36 19.16 6.07
CA LEU A 274 22.85 20.28 5.27
C LEU A 274 23.31 20.12 3.82
N TRP A 275 22.36 20.12 2.90
CA TRP A 275 22.65 20.20 1.46
C TRP A 275 22.06 21.50 0.92
N TRP A 276 22.92 22.32 0.30
CA TRP A 276 22.48 23.53 -0.39
C TRP A 276 23.16 23.65 -1.75
N GLN A 277 22.58 24.49 -2.60
CA GLN A 277 23.20 24.98 -3.81
C GLN A 277 23.36 26.49 -3.69
N GLN A 278 24.60 27.00 -3.82
CA GLN A 278 24.89 28.42 -3.73
C GLN A 278 25.25 28.99 -5.10
N ILE A 279 24.69 30.15 -5.43
CA ILE A 279 25.02 30.91 -6.64
C ILE A 279 25.68 32.21 -6.18
N PHE A 280 26.93 32.43 -6.59
CA PHE A 280 27.65 33.67 -6.30
C PHE A 280 27.48 34.65 -7.47
N ILE A 281 27.12 35.88 -7.16
CA ILE A 281 27.04 36.98 -8.12
C ILE A 281 28.02 38.05 -7.68
N ALA A 282 29.06 38.28 -8.48
CA ALA A 282 29.97 39.40 -8.28
C ALA A 282 29.54 40.55 -9.20
N THR A 283 29.20 41.69 -8.60
CA THR A 283 28.92 42.93 -9.34
C THR A 283 30.04 43.93 -9.04
N ALA A 284 30.47 44.70 -10.04
CA ALA A 284 31.28 45.87 -9.77
C ALA A 284 30.45 46.84 -8.91
N GLN A 285 31.00 47.25 -7.76
CA GLN A 285 30.52 48.45 -7.07
C GLN A 285 31.35 49.60 -7.65
N ASP A 286 30.66 50.59 -8.23
CA ASP A 286 31.25 51.90 -8.51
C ASP A 286 31.64 52.59 -7.20
#